data_AF-A0A7C4DFM0-F1
#
_entry.id   AF-A0A7C4DFM0-F1
#
_cell.length_a   1.000
_cell.length_b   1.000
_cell.length_c   1.000
_cell.angle_alpha   90.00
_cell.angle_beta   90.00
_cell.angle_gamma   90.00
#
_symmetry.space_group_name_H-M   'P 1'
#
loop_
_entity.id
_entity.type
_entity.pdbx_description
1 polymer ?
#
loop_
_entity_poly.entity_id
_entity_poly.type
_entity_poly.pdbx_seq_one_letter_code
_entity_poly.pdbx_strand_id
1 'polypeptide(L)' 'MHPIAKIIGGIVLIVASVWWIIKMSWKDFLVVLNGAIPPFIFLIGVFIVWLEIDELKLERELKKEEEKEKKAKKSRKKK' A
#
# COMPACT_ATOMS: atom_id res chain seq x y z
N MET A 1 10.53 19.73 34.56
CA MET A 1 10.38 19.76 33.08
C MET A 1 8.92 20.08 32.73
N HIS A 2 8.58 21.34 32.45
CA HIS A 2 7.18 21.72 32.21
C HIS A 2 6.67 21.13 30.88
N PRO A 3 5.56 20.35 30.90
CA PRO A 3 4.98 19.77 29.69
C PRO A 3 4.65 20.81 28.60
N ILE A 4 4.19 21.99 29.01
CA ILE A 4 3.84 23.10 28.12
C ILE A 4 5.06 23.63 27.36
N ALA A 5 6.21 23.74 28.03
CA ALA A 5 7.44 24.20 27.38
C ALA A 5 7.93 23.21 26.30
N LYS A 6 7.73 21.90 26.51
CA LYS A 6 8.05 20.87 25.50
C LYS A 6 7.15 20.98 24.27
N ILE A 7 5.85 21.21 24.49
CA ILE A 7 4.87 21.38 23.40
C ILE A 7 5.21 22.63 22.58
N ILE A 8 5.47 23.76 23.24
CA ILE A 8 5.82 25.01 22.56
C ILE A 8 7.15 24.86 21.80
N GLY A 9 8.16 24.25 22.41
CA GLY A 9 9.43 23.98 21.74
C GLY A 9 9.26 23.10 20.50
N GLY A 10 8.43 22.06 20.57
CA GLY A 10 8.09 21.21 19.43
C GLY A 10 7.41 21.98 18.30
N ILE A 11 6.42 22.81 18.62
CA ILE A 11 5.70 23.62 17.62
C ILE A 11 6.65 24.60 16.93
N VAL A 12 7.52 25.28 17.69
CA VAL A 12 8.50 26.22 17.13
C VAL A 12 9.45 25.50 16.17
N LEU A 13 9.92 24.31 16.52
CA LEU A 13 10.79 23.51 15.66
C LEU A 13 10.07 23.10 14.36
N ILE A 14 8.81 22.67 14.44
CA ILE A 14 8.01 22.32 13.26
C ILE A 14 7.89 23.53 12.33
N VAL A 15 7.47 24.69 12.87
CA VAL A 15 7.27 25.91 12.08
C VAL A 15 8.58 26.39 11.47
N ALA A 16 9.67 26.37 12.24
CA ALA A 16 11.00 26.75 11.74
C ALA A 16 11.47 25.82 10.62
N SER A 17 11.26 24.51 10.75
CA SER A 17 11.60 23.52 9.73
C SER A 17 10.82 23.76 8.43
N VAL A 18 9.51 23.94 8.53
CA VAL A 18 8.65 24.19 7.36
C VAL A 18 9.04 25.50 6.68
N TRP A 19 9.26 26.56 7.47
CA TRP A 19 9.68 27.86 6.95
C TRP A 19 11.03 27.79 6.23
N TRP A 20 11.99 27.04 6.79
CA TRP A 20 13.30 26.83 6.18
C TRP A 20 13.21 26.15 4.82
N ILE A 21 12.44 25.07 4.72
CA ILE A 21 12.23 24.34 3.46
C ILE A 21 11.62 25.25 2.40
N ILE A 22 10.56 25.98 2.73
CA ILE A 22 9.87 26.86 1.78
C ILE A 22 10.79 27.99 1.30
N LYS A 23 11.56 28.60 2.21
CA LYS A 23 12.35 29.80 1.88
C LYS A 23 13.68 29.48 1.21
N MET A 24 14.36 28.41 1.60
CA MET A 24 15.76 28.17 1.23
C MET A 24 15.96 26.94 0.34
N SER A 25 15.15 25.89 0.50
CA SER A 25 15.42 24.56 -0.11
C SER A 25 14.23 23.95 -0.82
N TRP A 26 13.30 24.78 -1.32
CA TRP A 26 12.08 24.31 -1.97
C TRP A 26 12.36 23.41 -3.19
N LYS A 27 13.38 23.78 -3.98
CA LYS A 27 13.79 22.98 -5.15
C LYS A 27 14.34 21.62 -4.75
N ASP A 28 15.19 21.56 -3.74
CA ASP A 28 15.78 20.30 -3.26
C ASP A 28 14.71 19.38 -2.65
N PHE A 29 13.76 19.95 -1.91
CA PHE A 29 12.61 19.23 -1.40
C PHE A 29 11.78 18.61 -2.53
N LEU A 30 11.50 19.37 -3.59
CA LEU A 30 10.81 18.85 -4.78
C LEU A 30 11.62 17.76 -5.50
N VAL A 31 12.95 17.86 -5.56
CA VAL A 31 13.81 16.82 -6.15
C VAL A 31 13.69 15.51 -5.36
N VAL A 32 13.76 15.57 -4.03
CA VAL A 32 13.58 14.38 -3.18
C VAL A 32 12.18 13.79 -3.34
N LEU A 33 11.15 14.63 -3.34
CA LEU A 33 9.77 14.20 -3.50
C LEU A 33 9.53 13.54 -4.86
N ASN A 34 10.04 14.15 -5.93
CA ASN A 34 9.99 13.59 -7.29
C ASN A 34 10.83 12.31 -7.44
N GLY A 35 11.87 12.12 -6.63
CA GLY A 35 12.64 10.88 -6.59
C GLY A 35 11.93 9.78 -5.79
N ALA A 36 11.18 10.14 -4.74
CA ALA A 36 10.51 9.20 -3.85
C ALA A 36 9.14 8.75 -4.39
N ILE A 37 8.33 9.65 -4.95
CA ILE A 37 6.97 9.33 -5.39
C ILE A 37 6.95 8.21 -6.46
N PRO A 38 7.74 8.26 -7.54
CA PRO A 38 7.69 7.24 -8.60
C PRO A 38 7.94 5.80 -8.12
N PRO A 39 8.97 5.48 -7.32
CA PRO A 39 9.14 4.13 -6.81
C PRO A 39 8.01 3.70 -5.87
N PHE A 40 7.43 4.61 -5.07
CA PHE A 40 6.25 4.27 -4.26
C PHE A 40 5.03 3.92 -5.13
N ILE A 41 4.75 4.71 -6.17
CA ILE A 41 3.67 4.40 -7.13
C ILE A 41 3.92 3.07 -7.81
N PHE A 42 5.17 2.79 -8.22
CA PHE A 42 5.54 1.52 -8.82
C PHE A 42 5.27 0.35 -7.86
N LEU A 43 5.67 0.45 -6.59
CA LEU A 43 5.42 -0.59 -5.59
C LEU A 43 3.92 -0.82 -5.34
N ILE A 44 3.14 0.25 -5.29
CA ILE A 44 1.67 0.16 -5.18
C ILE A 44 1.10 -0.56 -6.42
N GLY A 45 1.58 -0.23 -7.62
CA GLY A 45 1.15 -0.91 -8.85
C GLY A 45 1.48 -2.40 -8.83
N VAL A 46 2.69 -2.78 -8.43
CA VAL A 46 3.09 -4.19 -8.27
C VAL A 46 2.20 -4.89 -7.24
N PHE A 47 1.90 -4.22 -6.13
CA PHE A 47 1.04 -4.77 -5.09
C PHE A 47 -0.38 -5.03 -5.60
N ILE A 48 -0.98 -4.11 -6.35
CA ILE A 48 -2.32 -4.28 -6.95
C ILE A 48 -2.34 -5.47 -7.91
N VAL A 49 -1.36 -5.56 -8.83
CA VAL A 49 -1.27 -6.68 -9.78
C VAL A 49 -1.10 -8.01 -9.04
N TRP A 50 -0.32 -8.02 -7.96
CA TRP A 50 -0.12 -9.21 -7.15
C TRP A 50 -1.42 -9.68 -6.49
N LEU A 51 -2.22 -8.76 -5.93
CA LEU A 51 -3.54 -9.08 -5.36
C LEU A 51 -4.51 -9.63 -6.41
N GLU A 52 -4.58 -9.01 -7.59
CA GLU A 52 -5.45 -9.47 -8.68
C GLU A 52 -5.07 -10.90 -9.14
N ILE A 53 -3.76 -11.17 -9.26
CA ILE A 53 -3.28 -12.51 -9.62
C ILE A 53 -3.67 -13.55 -8.56
N ASP A 54 -3.64 -13.18 -7.28
CA ASP A 54 -4.03 -14.06 -6.18
C ASP A 54 -5.52 -14.41 -6.23
N GLU A 55 -6.38 -13.42 -6.43
CA GLU A 55 -7.83 -13.61 -6.57
C GLU A 55 -8.18 -14.49 -7.78
N LEU A 56 -7.53 -14.27 -8.92
CA LEU A 56 -7.72 -15.09 -10.13
C LEU A 56 -7.28 -16.55 -9.92
N LYS A 57 -6.25 -16.80 -9.11
CA LYS A 57 -5.84 -18.16 -8.76
C LYS A 57 -6.87 -18.82 -7.85
N LEU A 58 -7.33 -18.09 -6.84
CA LEU A 58 -8.34 -18.57 -5.89
C LEU A 58 -9.63 -18.97 -6.60
N GLU A 59 -10.14 -18.13 -7.50
CA GLU A 59 -11.32 -18.45 -8.30
C GLU A 59 -11.16 -19.74 -9.12
N ARG A 60 -10.00 -19.93 -9.75
CA ARG A 60 -9.71 -21.11 -10.56
C ARG A 60 -9.65 -22.37 -9.71
N GLU A 61 -9.14 -22.27 -8.49
CA GLU A 61 -9.11 -23.38 -7.54
C GLU A 61 -10.51 -23.75 -7.06
N LEU A 62 -11.32 -22.76 -6.65
CA LEU A 62 -12.73 -22.99 -6.28
C LEU A 62 -13.53 -23.65 -7.41
N LYS A 63 -13.41 -23.14 -8.64
CA LYS A 63 -14.12 -23.71 -9.81
C LYS A 63 -13.73 -25.17 -10.05
N LYS A 64 -12.44 -25.52 -9.90
CA LYS A 64 -11.95 -26.90 -10.03
C LYS A 64 -12.50 -27.82 -8.93
N GLU A 65 -12.58 -27.34 -7.70
CA GLU A 65 -13.14 -28.10 -6.58
C GLU A 65 -14.63 -28.36 -6.78
N GLU A 66 -15.41 -27.33 -7.15
CA GLU A 66 -16.83 -27.48 -7.44
C GLU A 66 -17.09 -28.50 -8.57
N GLU A 67 -16.30 -28.47 -9.64
CA GLU A 67 -16.45 -29.44 -10.73
C GLU A 67 -16.15 -30.86 -10.29
N LYS A 68 -15.09 -31.06 -9.49
CA LYS A 68 -14.74 -32.38 -8.94
C LYS A 68 -15.86 -32.90 -8.05
N GLU A 69 -16.43 -32.06 -7.20
CA GLU A 69 -17.53 -32.44 -6.32
C GLU A 69 -18.80 -32.76 -7.12
N LYS A 70 -19.14 -31.95 -8.15
CA LYS A 70 -20.26 -32.22 -9.07
C LYS A 70 -20.07 -33.55 -9.82
N LYS A 71 -18.86 -33.86 -10.30
CA LYS A 71 -18.53 -35.13 -10.97
C LYS A 71 -18.62 -36.31 -9.99
N ALA A 72 -18.09 -36.17 -8.77
CA ALA A 72 -18.17 -37.20 -7.73
C ALA A 72 -19.63 -37.51 -7.35
N LYS A 73 -20.46 -36.49 -7.13
CA LYS A 73 -21.91 -36.63 -6.86
C LYS A 73 -22.64 -37.36 -8.00
N LYS A 74 -22.36 -37.00 -9.27
CA LYS A 74 -22.93 -37.69 -10.45
C LYS A 74 -22.53 -39.16 -10.53
N SER A 75 -21.28 -39.49 -10.21
CA SER A 75 -20.77 -40.87 -10.24
C SER A 75 -21.38 -41.75 -9.13
N ARG A 76 -21.58 -41.21 -7.91
CA ARG A 76 -22.26 -41.92 -6.81
C ARG A 76 -23.74 -42.19 -7.08
N LYS A 77 -24.43 -41.31 -7.81
CA LYS A 77 -25.86 -41.46 -8.12
C LYS A 77 -26.16 -42.44 -9.27
N LYS A 78 -25.13 -42.84 -10.03
CA LYS A 78 -25.23 -43.81 -11.14
C LYS A 78 -24.85 -45.25 -10.74
N LYS A 79 -24.35 -45.44 -9.52
CA LYS A 79 -23.94 -46.73 -8.96
C LYS A 79 -25.02 -47.22 -8.01
#